data_AF-A0A9D1PNU8-F1
#
_entry.id   AF-A0A9D1PNU8-F1
#
_cell.length_a   1.000
_cell.length_b   1.000
_cell.length_c   1.000
_cell.angle_alpha   90.00
_cell.angle_beta   90.00
_cell.angle_gamma   90.00
#
_symmetry.space_group_name_H-M   'P 1'
#
loop_
_entity.id
_entity.type
_entity.pdbx_description
1 polymer ?
#
loop_
_entity_poly.entity_id
_entity_poly.type
_entity_poly.pdbx_seq_one_letter_code
_entity_poly.pdbx_strand_id
1 'polypeptide(L)' 'MNQKFSFILIAIALAMGVSTFVLNILNEIDISTALSLLSISIICLALVRLKGR' A
#
# COMPACT_ATOMS: atom_id res chain seq x y z
N MET A 1 9.38 -13.56 -17.00
CA MET A 1 8.19 -12.79 -16.58
C MET A 1 8.36 -11.35 -17.08
N ASN A 2 7.50 -10.85 -17.97
CA ASN A 2 7.70 -9.60 -18.70
C ASN A 2 7.85 -8.39 -17.74
N GLN A 3 8.99 -7.69 -17.78
CA GLN A 3 9.36 -6.56 -16.90
C GLN A 3 8.24 -5.52 -16.68
N LYS A 4 7.43 -5.26 -17.72
CA LYS A 4 6.30 -4.31 -17.68
C LYS A 4 5.20 -4.73 -16.68
N PHE A 5 5.00 -6.03 -16.49
CA PHE A 5 3.95 -6.56 -15.62
C PHE A 5 4.24 -6.30 -14.13
N SER A 6 5.50 -6.38 -13.73
CA SER A 6 5.91 -6.14 -12.34
C SER A 6 5.73 -4.67 -11.95
N PHE A 7 6.00 -3.76 -12.88
CA PHE A 7 5.76 -2.32 -12.69
C PHE A 7 4.28 -1.99 -12.52
N ILE A 8 3.41 -2.62 -13.31
CA ILE A 8 1.95 -2.46 -13.18
C ILE A 8 1.48 -2.90 -11.78
N LEU A 9 1.94 -4.05 -11.28
CA LEU A 9 1.55 -4.54 -9.96
C LEU A 9 2.05 -3.65 -8.82
N ILE A 10 3.26 -3.10 -8.95
CA ILE A 10 3.81 -2.15 -7.98
C ILE A 10 3.01 -0.84 -7.99
N ALA A 11 2.63 -0.34 -9.17
CA ALA A 11 1.83 0.87 -9.30
C ALA A 11 0.43 0.70 -8.68
N ILE A 12 -0.22 -0.45 -8.92
CA ILE A 12 -1.52 -0.79 -8.31
C ILE A 12 -1.41 -0.90 -6.79
N ALA A 13 -0.39 -1.58 -6.28
CA ALA A 13 -0.14 -1.70 -4.84
C ALA A 13 0.11 -0.33 -4.19
N LEU A 14 0.83 0.57 -4.86
CA LEU A 14 1.01 1.96 -4.42
C LEU A 14 -0.32 2.70 -4.33
N ALA A 15 -1.13 2.63 -5.38
CA ALA A 15 -2.43 3.31 -5.44
C ALA A 15 -3.40 2.81 -4.34
N MET A 16 -3.42 1.49 -4.09
CA MET A 16 -4.25 0.89 -3.04
C MET A 16 -3.81 1.34 -1.63
N GLY A 17 -2.50 1.42 -1.40
CA GLY A 17 -1.93 1.92 -0.14
C GLY A 17 -2.26 3.41 0.11
N VAL A 18 -2.10 4.25 -0.92
CA VAL A 18 -2.41 5.69 -0.82
C VAL A 18 -3.91 5.93 -0.60
N SER A 19 -4.78 5.20 -1.30
CA SER A 19 -6.24 5.34 -1.13
C SER A 19 -6.66 5.00 0.31
N THR A 20 -6.15 3.89 0.86
CA THR A 20 -6.45 3.47 2.24
C THR A 20 -5.92 4.47 3.27
N PHE A 21 -4.78 5.10 3.01
CA PHE A 21 -4.23 6.17 3.86
C PHE A 21 -5.10 7.43 3.83
N VAL A 22 -5.57 7.83 2.65
CA VAL A 22 -6.45 9.01 2.51
C VAL A 22 -7.78 8.76 3.21
N LEU A 23 -8.40 7.58 3.04
CA LEU A 23 -9.63 7.22 3.77
C LEU A 23 -9.40 7.20 5.30
N ASN A 24 -8.21 6.79 5.76
CA ASN A 24 -7.83 6.83 7.18
C ASN A 24 -7.77 8.28 7.71
N ILE A 25 -7.22 9.21 6.92
CA ILE A 25 -7.16 10.64 7.30
C ILE A 25 -8.55 11.29 7.30
N LEU A 26 -9.44 10.88 6.39
CA LEU A 26 -10.82 11.39 6.33
C LEU A 26 -11.69 10.91 7.51
N ASN A 27 -11.18 10.06 8.40
CA ASN A 27 -11.91 9.53 9.57
C ASN A 27 -13.26 8.87 9.20
N GLU A 28 -13.39 8.41 7.96
CA GLU A 28 -14.54 7.66 7.45
C GLU A 28 -14.43 6.16 7.78
N ILE A 29 -13.35 5.79 8.49
CA ILE A 29 -13.03 4.46 8.99
C ILE A 29 -12.45 4.59 10.41
N ASP A 30 -12.85 3.69 11.32
CA ASP A 30 -12.31 3.60 12.68
C ASP A 30 -10.79 3.64 12.69
N ILE A 31 -10.20 4.68 13.30
CA ILE A 31 -8.77 4.98 13.30
C ILE A 31 -7.93 3.78 13.75
N SER A 32 -8.42 2.97 14.70
CA SER A 32 -7.75 1.75 15.17
C SER A 32 -7.61 0.69 14.07
N THR A 33 -8.66 0.52 13.27
CA THR A 33 -8.70 -0.43 12.15
C THR A 33 -7.87 0.09 10.98
N ALA A 34 -8.00 1.39 10.70
CA ALA A 34 -7.34 2.05 9.60
C ALA A 34 -5.82 2.20 9.82
N LEU A 35 -5.35 2.48 11.03
CA LEU A 35 -3.92 2.41 11.40
C LEU A 35 -3.35 1.00 11.28
N SER A 36 -4.12 -0.02 11.68
CA SER A 36 -3.69 -1.41 11.57
C SER A 36 -3.54 -1.83 10.09
N LEU A 37 -4.54 -1.52 9.25
CA LEU A 37 -4.50 -1.75 7.80
C LEU A 37 -3.41 -0.94 7.09
N LEU A 38 -3.20 0.30 7.53
CA LEU A 38 -2.16 1.17 7.00
C LEU A 38 -0.76 0.64 7.33
N SER A 39 -0.53 0.21 8.57
CA SER A 39 0.74 -0.37 8.99
C SER A 39 1.08 -1.62 8.18
N ILE A 40 0.11 -2.52 7.98
CA ILE A 40 0.28 -3.70 7.12
C ILE A 40 0.62 -3.30 5.67
N SER A 41 -0.04 -2.28 5.13
CA SER A 41 0.18 -1.80 3.76
C SER A 41 1.59 -1.19 3.59
N ILE A 42 2.05 -0.42 4.57
CA ILE A 42 3.39 0.18 4.58
C ILE A 42 4.47 -0.90 4.72
N ILE A 43 4.27 -1.88 5.58
CA ILE A 43 5.19 -3.00 5.76
C ILE A 43 5.29 -3.83 4.47
N CYS A 44 4.15 -4.12 3.85
CA CYS A 44 4.11 -4.87 2.58
C CYS A 44 4.79 -4.11 1.44
N LEU A 45 4.59 -2.79 1.38
CA LEU A 45 5.25 -1.94 0.40
C LEU A 45 6.76 -1.82 0.67
N ALA A 46 7.17 -1.71 1.93
CA ALA A 46 8.57 -1.68 2.33
C ALA A 46 9.28 -2.98 1.91
N LEU A 47 8.64 -4.13 2.10
CA LEU A 47 9.18 -5.44 1.67
C LEU A 47 9.32 -5.53 0.15
N VAL A 48 8.33 -5.07 -0.62
CA VAL A 48 8.41 -5.01 -2.09
C VAL A 48 9.52 -4.06 -2.56
N ARG A 49 9.67 -2.90 -1.92
CA ARG A 49 10.74 -1.94 -2.23
C ARG A 49 12.12 -2.47 -1.84
N LEU A 50 12.21 -3.28 -0.79
CA LEU A 50 13.44 -3.94 -0.35
C LEU A 50 13.83 -5.12 -1.27
N LYS A 51 12.84 -5.86 -1.76
CA LYS A 51 12.97 -6.95 -2.74
C LYS A 51 13.34 -6.46 -4.15
N GLY A 52 13.01 -5.21 -4.46
CA GLY A 52 13.32 -4.54 -5.73
C GLY A 52 14.69 -3.86 -5.78
N ARG A 53 15.57 -4.09 -4.78
CA ARG A 53 17.02 -3.83 -4.89
C ARG A 53 17.76 -5.11 -5.24
#